data_AF-A0A2J7PP33-F1
#
_entry.id   AF-A0A2J7PP33-F1
#
_cell.length_a   1.000
_cell.length_b   1.000
_cell.length_c   1.000
_cell.angle_alpha   90.00
_cell.angle_beta   90.00
_cell.angle_gamma   90.00
#
_symmetry.space_group_name_H-M   'P 1'
#
loop_
_entity.id
_entity.type
_entity.pdbx_description
1 polymer ?
#
loop_
_entity_poly.entity_id
_entity_poly.type
_entity_poly.pdbx_seq_one_letter_code
_entity_poly.pdbx_strand_id
1 'polypeptide(L)'
;MLGVYVYWGNLQIVSGIIFQMTVCFVGLVILVYFTYNRKYLLEIFELLRTEFVPYINKVGSTSKQEEIMKEKTKFASRLTTILIIIFFVVMSAWSVFPFFVKYWSYEKETEIANFTEAGEGFVYFVIATWIPDNAFSFPTYEIIYACQFFYIWSVVAHFTIGNMVFSSIYYGISLHFRLLASAIREIDDIFIDLKENLPQEDNNYSEGTKLASLDSVTGAYQRVALEEVTPLPKDTSPVKFLHKEMSVGAYRGESTNCGKRTSCNETVYIIECINYHQRLLK
;
A
#
# COMPACT_ATOMS: atom_id res chain seq x y z
N MET A 1 -24.36 -17.90 -16.73
CA MET A 1 -24.26 -18.73 -17.95
C MET A 1 -25.59 -18.74 -18.72
N LEU A 2 -26.70 -19.17 -18.13
CA LEU A 2 -28.01 -19.24 -18.82
C LEU A 2 -28.46 -17.88 -19.41
N GLY A 3 -28.22 -16.77 -18.70
CA GLY A 3 -28.58 -15.43 -19.18
C GLY A 3 -27.90 -15.03 -20.51
N VAL A 4 -26.62 -15.38 -20.71
CA VAL A 4 -25.93 -15.08 -21.98
C VAL A 4 -26.55 -15.84 -23.14
N TYR A 5 -26.94 -17.09 -22.90
CA TYR A 5 -27.59 -17.92 -23.92
C TYR A 5 -28.98 -17.39 -24.28
N VAL A 6 -29.77 -17.02 -23.27
CA VAL A 6 -31.13 -16.48 -23.46
C VAL A 6 -31.10 -15.12 -24.18
N TYR A 7 -30.15 -14.25 -23.84
CA TYR A 7 -30.07 -12.89 -24.40
C TYR A 7 -29.09 -12.75 -25.58
N TRP A 8 -28.64 -13.84 -26.20
CA TRP A 8 -27.61 -13.81 -27.26
C TRP A 8 -27.93 -12.85 -28.41
N GLY A 9 -29.21 -12.62 -28.70
CA GLY A 9 -29.67 -11.67 -29.73
C GLY A 9 -29.52 -10.18 -29.38
N ASN A 10 -29.22 -9.83 -28.14
CA ASN A 10 -29.06 -8.44 -27.70
C ASN A 10 -27.64 -8.21 -27.14
N LEU A 11 -26.77 -7.67 -28.01
CA LEU A 11 -25.36 -7.45 -27.71
C LEU A 11 -25.13 -6.52 -26.51
N GLN A 12 -26.01 -5.54 -26.30
CA GLN A 12 -25.90 -4.59 -25.19
C GLN A 12 -26.10 -5.29 -23.84
N ILE A 13 -27.10 -6.17 -23.74
CA ILE A 13 -27.33 -6.96 -22.52
C ILE A 13 -26.19 -7.95 -22.30
N VAL A 14 -25.80 -8.67 -23.35
CA VAL A 14 -24.75 -9.70 -23.26
C VAL A 14 -23.43 -9.09 -22.81
N SER A 15 -23.03 -7.95 -23.37
CA SER A 15 -21.82 -7.24 -22.95
C SER A 15 -21.91 -6.79 -21.48
N GLY A 16 -23.07 -6.31 -21.03
CA GLY A 16 -23.33 -6.02 -19.61
C GLY A 16 -23.15 -7.24 -18.70
N ILE A 17 -23.70 -8.40 -19.09
CA ILE A 17 -23.53 -9.67 -18.35
C ILE A 17 -22.06 -10.10 -18.32
N ILE A 18 -21.34 -10.02 -19.45
CA ILE A 18 -19.91 -10.37 -19.51
C ILE A 18 -19.10 -9.46 -18.59
N PHE A 19 -19.39 -8.16 -18.58
CA PHE A 19 -18.74 -7.21 -17.70
C PHE A 19 -19.00 -7.55 -16.22
N GLN A 20 -20.26 -7.81 -15.84
CA GLN A 20 -20.62 -8.23 -14.48
C GLN A 20 -19.90 -9.52 -14.07
N MET A 21 -19.86 -10.54 -14.94
CA MET A 21 -19.15 -11.80 -14.71
C MET A 21 -17.65 -11.58 -14.52
N THR A 22 -17.05 -10.69 -15.32
CA THR A 22 -15.63 -10.34 -15.22
C THR A 22 -15.33 -9.68 -13.87
N VAL A 23 -16.16 -8.70 -13.44
CA VAL A 23 -16.00 -8.05 -12.14
C VAL A 23 -16.16 -9.06 -11.00
N CYS A 24 -17.15 -9.95 -11.06
CA CYS A 24 -17.33 -11.00 -10.06
C CYS A 24 -16.14 -11.96 -10.01
N PHE A 25 -15.60 -12.35 -11.17
CA PHE A 25 -14.43 -13.21 -11.25
C PHE A 25 -13.19 -12.55 -10.66
N VAL A 26 -12.92 -11.29 -10.99
CA VAL A 26 -11.82 -10.52 -10.40
C VAL A 26 -11.99 -10.40 -8.88
N GLY A 27 -13.19 -10.09 -8.40
CA GLY A 27 -13.50 -10.05 -6.98
C GLY A 27 -13.24 -11.39 -6.26
N LEU A 28 -13.61 -12.51 -6.91
CA LEU A 28 -13.35 -13.85 -6.38
C LEU A 28 -11.86 -14.18 -6.35
N VAL A 29 -11.11 -13.85 -7.40
CA VAL A 29 -9.65 -14.04 -7.44
C VAL A 29 -8.97 -13.26 -6.32
N ILE A 30 -9.36 -12.00 -6.12
CA ILE A 30 -8.88 -11.16 -5.02
C ILE A 30 -9.21 -11.82 -3.68
N LEU A 31 -10.47 -12.22 -3.46
CA LEU A 31 -10.90 -12.86 -2.21
C LEU A 31 -10.09 -14.14 -1.90
N VAL A 32 -9.93 -15.02 -2.88
CA VAL A 32 -9.15 -16.26 -2.75
C VAL A 32 -7.69 -15.93 -2.46
N TYR A 33 -7.11 -14.97 -3.17
CA TYR A 33 -5.74 -14.51 -2.94
C TYR A 33 -5.54 -14.00 -1.51
N PHE A 34 -6.43 -13.13 -1.02
CA PHE A 34 -6.36 -12.59 0.34
C PHE A 34 -6.55 -13.67 1.41
N THR A 35 -7.47 -14.60 1.18
CA THR A 35 -7.74 -15.70 2.11
C THR A 35 -6.53 -16.62 2.22
N TYR A 36 -5.94 -16.98 1.08
CA TYR A 36 -4.78 -17.88 1.03
C TYR A 36 -3.51 -17.22 1.56
N ASN A 37 -3.24 -15.97 1.18
CA ASN A 37 -2.02 -15.25 1.53
C ASN A 37 -2.16 -14.37 2.78
N ARG A 38 -3.22 -14.54 3.59
CA ARG A 38 -3.49 -13.71 4.77
C ARG A 38 -2.28 -13.60 5.71
N LYS A 39 -1.62 -14.71 5.99
CA LYS A 39 -0.46 -14.75 6.90
C LYS A 39 0.70 -13.93 6.35
N TYR A 40 0.99 -14.10 5.06
CA TYR A 40 2.06 -13.36 4.38
C TYR A 40 1.76 -11.86 4.30
N LEU A 41 0.52 -11.47 4.03
CA LEU A 41 0.13 -10.06 4.04
C LEU A 41 0.25 -9.42 5.42
N LEU A 42 -0.12 -10.15 6.48
CA LEU A 42 0.06 -9.68 7.86
C LEU A 42 1.54 -9.54 8.21
N GLU A 43 2.38 -10.49 7.78
CA GLU A 43 3.83 -10.42 7.94
C GLU A 43 4.43 -9.21 7.22
N ILE A 44 3.99 -8.89 5.99
CA ILE A 44 4.38 -7.66 5.29
C ILE A 44 4.00 -6.42 6.10
N PHE A 45 2.76 -6.35 6.60
CA PHE A 45 2.33 -5.21 7.43
C PHE A 45 3.12 -5.09 8.73
N GLU A 46 3.43 -6.22 9.35
CA GLU A 46 4.23 -6.26 10.57
C GLU A 46 5.66 -5.79 10.26
N LEU A 47 6.30 -6.30 9.22
CA LEU A 47 7.63 -5.90 8.78
C LEU A 47 7.68 -4.40 8.43
N LEU A 48 6.69 -3.88 7.70
CA LEU A 48 6.58 -2.45 7.41
C LEU A 48 6.51 -1.60 8.71
N ARG A 49 5.83 -2.11 9.73
CA ARG A 49 5.59 -1.39 10.99
C ARG A 49 6.70 -1.55 12.02
N THR A 50 7.28 -2.72 12.18
CA THR A 50 8.18 -3.03 13.31
C THR A 50 9.65 -2.97 12.90
N GLU A 51 10.01 -3.49 11.73
CA GLU A 51 11.41 -3.58 11.35
C GLU A 51 11.98 -2.23 10.91
N PHE A 52 11.22 -1.42 10.19
CA PHE A 52 11.77 -0.17 9.66
C PHE A 52 11.78 1.00 10.66
N VAL A 53 10.90 0.99 11.67
CA VAL A 53 10.86 2.05 12.70
C VAL A 53 12.20 2.28 13.41
N PRO A 54 12.91 1.25 13.92
CA PRO A 54 14.18 1.47 14.60
C PRO A 54 15.26 2.02 13.67
N TYR A 55 15.26 1.66 12.37
CA TYR A 55 16.23 2.20 11.42
C TYR A 55 15.92 3.64 11.04
N ILE A 56 14.64 3.96 10.81
CA ILE A 56 14.21 5.35 10.58
C ILE A 56 14.65 6.21 11.76
N ASN A 57 14.40 5.79 13.00
CA ASN A 57 14.79 6.55 14.18
C ASN A 57 16.31 6.79 14.31
N LYS A 58 17.15 6.00 13.64
CA LYS A 58 18.60 6.18 13.59
C LYS A 58 19.08 7.04 12.43
N VAL A 59 18.29 7.17 11.36
CA VAL A 59 18.72 7.74 10.08
C VAL A 59 17.91 8.99 9.72
N GLY A 60 18.30 10.14 10.26
CA GLY A 60 17.89 11.47 9.81
C GLY A 60 17.53 12.37 10.98
N SER A 61 17.24 13.63 10.72
CA SER A 61 16.70 14.52 11.76
C SER A 61 15.30 14.06 12.18
N THR A 62 15.12 13.72 13.46
CA THR A 62 13.83 13.29 14.04
C THR A 62 12.69 14.26 13.71
N SER A 63 12.98 15.56 13.67
CA SER A 63 12.01 16.61 13.36
C SER A 63 11.44 16.49 11.93
N LYS A 64 12.30 16.32 10.92
CA LYS A 64 11.90 16.18 9.52
C LYS A 64 11.17 14.86 9.28
N GLN A 65 11.59 13.79 9.94
CA GLN A 65 10.91 12.50 9.84
C GLN A 65 9.50 12.52 10.42
N GLU A 66 9.32 13.13 11.59
CA GLU A 66 8.01 13.27 12.21
C GLU A 66 7.08 14.11 11.32
N GLU A 67 7.61 15.19 10.72
CA GLU A 67 6.86 16.01 9.76
C GLU A 67 6.42 15.21 8.54
N ILE A 68 7.34 14.48 7.89
CA ILE A 68 7.03 13.61 6.74
C ILE A 68 5.99 12.55 7.12
N MET A 69 6.17 11.88 8.26
CA MET A 69 5.25 10.83 8.70
C MET A 69 3.87 11.38 9.05
N LYS A 70 3.79 12.55 9.67
CA LYS A 70 2.53 13.23 10.02
C LYS A 70 1.80 13.74 8.78
N GLU A 71 2.51 14.31 7.82
CA GLU A 71 1.93 14.73 6.54
C GLU A 71 1.37 13.51 5.79
N LYS A 72 2.13 12.41 5.77
CA LYS A 72 1.78 11.20 5.03
C LYS A 72 0.66 10.40 5.67
N THR A 73 0.59 10.33 6.99
CA THR A 73 -0.54 9.70 7.70
C THR A 73 -1.83 10.48 7.50
N LYS A 74 -1.78 11.82 7.55
CA LYS A 74 -2.94 12.67 7.22
C LYS A 74 -3.40 12.46 5.77
N PHE A 75 -2.46 12.39 4.83
CA PHE A 75 -2.79 12.12 3.43
C PHE A 75 -3.44 10.74 3.24
N ALA A 76 -2.87 9.70 3.85
CA ALA A 76 -3.42 8.34 3.79
C ALA A 76 -4.84 8.28 4.38
N SER A 77 -5.06 8.89 5.55
CA SER A 77 -6.39 8.96 6.18
C SER A 77 -7.41 9.68 5.29
N ARG A 78 -7.02 10.81 4.66
CA ARG A 78 -7.86 11.52 3.70
C ARG A 78 -8.19 10.66 2.47
N LEU A 79 -7.18 9.99 1.91
CA LEU A 79 -7.37 9.11 0.75
C LEU A 79 -8.32 7.95 1.06
N THR A 80 -8.13 7.26 2.19
CA THR A 80 -9.04 6.19 2.63
C THR A 80 -10.47 6.70 2.83
N THR A 81 -10.63 7.89 3.42
CA THR A 81 -11.95 8.52 3.61
C THR A 81 -12.63 8.80 2.27
N ILE A 82 -11.90 9.38 1.31
CA ILE A 82 -12.42 9.65 -0.04
C ILE A 82 -12.83 8.35 -0.74
N LEU A 83 -12.00 7.31 -0.67
CA LEU A 83 -12.31 6.01 -1.27
C LEU A 83 -13.55 5.35 -0.66
N ILE A 84 -13.74 5.46 0.65
CA ILE A 84 -14.95 4.98 1.34
C ILE A 84 -16.19 5.74 0.86
N ILE A 85 -16.12 7.07 0.75
CA ILE A 85 -17.24 7.88 0.26
C ILE A 85 -17.60 7.51 -1.19
N ILE A 86 -16.60 7.40 -2.07
CA ILE A 86 -16.81 6.99 -3.46
C ILE A 86 -17.46 5.60 -3.51
N PHE A 87 -16.98 4.65 -2.69
CA PHE A 87 -17.58 3.33 -2.57
C PHE A 87 -19.07 3.41 -2.20
N PHE A 88 -19.44 4.17 -1.17
CA PHE A 88 -20.85 4.31 -0.78
C PHE A 88 -21.71 4.98 -1.86
N VAL A 89 -21.18 6.00 -2.53
CA VAL A 89 -21.91 6.69 -3.62
C VAL A 89 -22.14 5.74 -4.80
N VAL A 90 -21.12 5.02 -5.24
CA VAL A 90 -21.22 4.05 -6.34
C VAL A 90 -22.18 2.92 -5.98
N MET A 91 -22.08 2.37 -4.77
CA MET A 91 -22.96 1.31 -4.30
C MET A 91 -24.41 1.75 -4.19
N SER A 92 -24.64 2.97 -3.69
CA SER A 92 -25.98 3.55 -3.61
C SER A 92 -26.53 3.80 -5.01
N ALA A 93 -25.73 4.36 -5.92
CA ALA A 93 -26.13 4.57 -7.31
C ALA A 93 -26.48 3.26 -8.02
N TRP A 94 -25.70 2.19 -7.81
CA TRP A 94 -25.98 0.90 -8.46
C TRP A 94 -27.17 0.15 -7.87
N SER A 95 -27.38 0.26 -6.56
CA SER A 95 -28.44 -0.48 -5.89
C SER A 95 -29.74 0.31 -5.86
N VAL A 96 -29.69 1.52 -5.29
CA VAL A 96 -30.87 2.30 -4.96
C VAL A 96 -31.54 2.89 -6.21
N PHE A 97 -30.78 3.17 -7.27
CA PHE A 97 -31.35 3.72 -8.51
C PHE A 97 -32.31 2.75 -9.22
N PRO A 98 -31.95 1.48 -9.54
CA PRO A 98 -32.92 0.52 -10.09
C PRO A 98 -34.19 0.34 -9.25
N PHE A 99 -34.04 0.40 -7.92
CA PHE A 99 -35.18 0.35 -7.02
C PHE A 99 -36.10 1.54 -7.24
N PHE A 100 -35.58 2.78 -7.19
CA PHE A 100 -36.39 3.97 -7.43
C PHE A 100 -37.01 4.00 -8.82
N VAL A 101 -36.27 3.62 -9.86
CA VAL A 101 -36.80 3.59 -11.23
C VAL A 101 -38.02 2.67 -11.31
N LYS A 102 -37.98 1.49 -10.67
CA LYS A 102 -39.14 0.58 -10.59
C LYS A 102 -40.35 1.20 -9.90
N TYR A 103 -40.16 1.85 -8.76
CA TYR A 103 -41.29 2.39 -8.00
C TYR A 103 -41.85 3.67 -8.62
N TRP A 104 -41.05 4.38 -9.41
CA TRP A 104 -41.45 5.61 -10.09
C TRP A 104 -42.15 5.34 -11.44
N SER A 105 -41.85 4.23 -12.12
CA SER A 105 -42.60 3.75 -13.29
C SER A 105 -43.96 3.18 -12.85
N TYR A 106 -44.87 4.07 -12.46
CA TYR A 106 -46.17 3.73 -11.84
C TYR A 106 -47.24 3.25 -12.85
N GLU A 107 -46.87 2.42 -13.83
CA GLU A 107 -47.80 1.83 -14.81
C GLU A 107 -47.84 0.31 -14.67
N LYS A 108 -48.31 -0.15 -13.50
CA LYS A 108 -48.24 -1.54 -13.04
C LYS A 108 -48.91 -2.59 -13.96
N GLU A 109 -49.83 -2.19 -14.84
CA GLU A 109 -50.64 -3.11 -15.66
C GLU A 109 -50.23 -3.16 -17.13
N THR A 110 -49.76 -2.05 -17.71
CA THR A 110 -49.26 -1.99 -19.09
C THR A 110 -47.84 -2.57 -19.22
N GLU A 111 -47.02 -2.44 -18.19
CA GLU A 111 -45.64 -2.91 -18.19
C GLU A 111 -45.55 -4.44 -18.15
N ILE A 112 -46.36 -5.12 -17.31
CA ILE A 112 -46.41 -6.59 -17.21
C ILE A 112 -46.78 -7.23 -18.56
N ALA A 113 -47.70 -6.62 -19.31
CA ALA A 113 -48.08 -7.09 -20.64
C ALA A 113 -46.95 -6.93 -21.67
N ASN A 114 -46.26 -5.78 -21.66
CA ASN A 114 -45.13 -5.51 -22.56
C ASN A 114 -43.86 -6.31 -22.21
N PHE A 115 -43.64 -6.71 -20.96
CA PHE A 115 -42.46 -7.51 -20.56
C PHE A 115 -42.46 -8.91 -21.19
N THR A 116 -43.64 -9.51 -21.39
CA THR A 116 -43.80 -10.81 -22.06
C THR A 116 -43.45 -10.77 -23.55
N GLU A 117 -43.54 -9.60 -24.20
CA GLU A 117 -43.28 -9.45 -25.63
C GLU A 117 -41.92 -8.80 -25.97
N ALA A 118 -41.39 -7.91 -25.12
CA ALA A 118 -40.21 -7.09 -25.44
C ALA A 118 -38.89 -7.58 -24.83
N GLY A 119 -38.91 -8.54 -23.89
CA GLY A 119 -37.69 -9.06 -23.28
C GLY A 119 -36.92 -8.07 -22.38
N GLU A 120 -37.47 -6.87 -22.10
CA GLU A 120 -36.81 -5.77 -21.37
C GLU A 120 -36.86 -5.86 -19.82
N GLY A 121 -37.28 -7.00 -19.26
CA GLY A 121 -37.48 -7.16 -17.80
C GLY A 121 -36.23 -7.03 -16.92
N PHE A 122 -35.05 -6.88 -17.51
CA PHE A 122 -33.76 -6.78 -16.82
C PHE A 122 -33.44 -5.39 -16.24
N VAL A 123 -34.14 -4.33 -16.67
CA VAL A 123 -33.84 -2.94 -16.25
C VAL A 123 -34.01 -2.72 -14.73
N TYR A 124 -34.81 -3.57 -14.08
CA TYR A 124 -35.18 -3.43 -12.67
C TYR A 124 -34.41 -4.34 -11.70
N PHE A 125 -33.46 -5.13 -12.22
CA PHE A 125 -32.60 -5.99 -11.41
C PHE A 125 -31.17 -5.47 -11.40
N VAL A 126 -30.49 -5.67 -10.27
CA VAL A 126 -29.11 -5.18 -10.10
C VAL A 126 -28.12 -6.07 -10.86
N ILE A 127 -28.45 -7.36 -11.05
CA ILE A 127 -27.71 -8.29 -11.90
C ILE A 127 -28.63 -8.79 -13.01
N ALA A 128 -28.11 -8.79 -14.24
CA ALA A 128 -28.76 -9.42 -15.38
C ALA A 128 -28.61 -10.96 -15.27
N THR A 129 -29.40 -11.58 -14.41
CA THR A 129 -29.52 -13.04 -14.31
C THR A 129 -30.74 -13.56 -15.04
N TRP A 130 -30.75 -14.84 -15.39
CA TRP A 130 -32.00 -15.51 -15.74
C TRP A 130 -32.84 -15.65 -14.46
N ILE A 131 -34.11 -15.29 -14.53
CA ILE A 131 -35.03 -15.30 -13.40
C ILE A 131 -36.32 -15.97 -13.86
N PRO A 132 -36.96 -16.84 -13.04
CA PRO A 132 -38.22 -17.47 -13.42
C PRO A 132 -39.35 -16.47 -13.65
N ASP A 133 -40.34 -16.84 -14.46
CA ASP A 133 -41.45 -15.97 -14.90
C ASP A 133 -42.26 -15.36 -13.74
N ASN A 134 -42.32 -16.07 -12.61
CA ASN A 134 -43.02 -15.60 -11.41
C ASN A 134 -42.24 -14.54 -10.60
N ALA A 135 -41.02 -14.18 -10.99
CA ALA A 135 -40.16 -13.31 -10.20
C ALA A 135 -40.53 -11.83 -10.18
N PHE A 136 -41.41 -11.39 -11.08
CA PHE A 136 -41.93 -10.02 -11.07
C PHE A 136 -43.12 -9.86 -10.11
N SER A 137 -43.68 -10.97 -9.63
CA SER A 137 -44.79 -10.95 -8.68
C SER A 137 -44.32 -10.59 -7.27
N PHE A 138 -45.15 -9.84 -6.54
CA PHE A 138 -44.99 -9.65 -5.11
C PHE A 138 -45.35 -10.96 -4.38
N PRO A 139 -44.54 -11.44 -3.40
CA PRO A 139 -43.34 -10.84 -2.79
C PRO A 139 -42.01 -11.35 -3.37
N THR A 140 -42.06 -12.16 -4.42
CA THR A 140 -40.90 -12.86 -4.99
C THR A 140 -39.84 -11.88 -5.49
N TYR A 141 -40.28 -10.78 -6.11
CA TYR A 141 -39.37 -9.73 -6.59
C TYR A 141 -38.51 -9.16 -5.46
N GLU A 142 -39.14 -8.76 -4.36
CA GLU A 142 -38.47 -8.10 -3.24
C GLU A 142 -37.41 -9.01 -2.61
N ILE A 143 -37.72 -10.31 -2.51
CA ILE A 143 -36.80 -11.31 -1.99
C ILE A 143 -35.59 -11.47 -2.92
N ILE A 144 -35.83 -11.65 -4.23
CA ILE A 144 -34.75 -11.81 -5.22
C ILE A 144 -33.88 -10.55 -5.26
N TYR A 145 -34.51 -9.38 -5.27
CA TYR A 145 -33.82 -8.10 -5.27
C TYR A 145 -32.97 -7.92 -4.00
N ALA A 146 -33.50 -8.23 -2.82
CA ALA A 146 -32.73 -8.19 -1.57
C ALA A 146 -31.54 -9.16 -1.60
N CYS A 147 -31.71 -10.38 -2.12
CA CYS A 147 -30.62 -11.32 -2.29
C CYS A 147 -29.54 -10.79 -3.24
N GLN A 148 -29.92 -10.22 -4.39
CA GLN A 148 -28.97 -9.61 -5.34
C GLN A 148 -28.25 -8.41 -4.72
N PHE A 149 -28.95 -7.59 -3.95
CA PHE A 149 -28.39 -6.45 -3.23
C PHE A 149 -27.26 -6.89 -2.29
N PHE A 150 -27.52 -7.85 -1.41
CA PHE A 150 -26.49 -8.36 -0.49
C PHE A 150 -25.34 -9.05 -1.22
N TYR A 151 -25.64 -9.76 -2.30
CA TYR A 151 -24.62 -10.43 -3.11
C TYR A 151 -23.65 -9.41 -3.75
N ILE A 152 -24.16 -8.40 -4.46
CA ILE A 152 -23.31 -7.35 -5.06
C ILE A 152 -22.57 -6.59 -3.97
N TRP A 153 -23.26 -6.22 -2.89
CA TRP A 153 -22.64 -5.51 -1.78
C TRP A 153 -21.43 -6.27 -1.25
N SER A 154 -21.57 -7.58 -1.05
CA SER A 154 -20.47 -8.44 -0.64
C SER A 154 -19.33 -8.45 -1.66
N VAL A 155 -19.62 -8.70 -2.95
CA VAL A 155 -18.59 -8.78 -4.00
C VAL A 155 -17.80 -7.47 -4.12
N VAL A 156 -18.50 -6.34 -4.18
CA VAL A 156 -17.85 -5.02 -4.33
C VAL A 156 -17.11 -4.64 -3.05
N ALA A 157 -17.65 -4.94 -1.85
CA ALA A 157 -16.94 -4.68 -0.60
C ALA A 157 -15.61 -5.44 -0.52
N HIS A 158 -15.60 -6.73 -0.88
CA HIS A 158 -14.36 -7.52 -0.92
C HIS A 158 -13.36 -6.98 -1.95
N PHE A 159 -13.84 -6.59 -3.13
CA PHE A 159 -13.02 -5.95 -4.16
C PHE A 159 -12.40 -4.64 -3.64
N THR A 160 -13.19 -3.77 -3.01
CA THR A 160 -12.73 -2.50 -2.44
C THR A 160 -11.73 -2.70 -1.31
N ILE A 161 -12.01 -3.61 -0.37
CA ILE A 161 -11.09 -3.93 0.73
C ILE A 161 -9.76 -4.44 0.18
N GLY A 162 -9.79 -5.35 -0.80
CA GLY A 162 -8.58 -5.86 -1.42
C GLY A 162 -7.72 -4.76 -2.04
N ASN A 163 -8.33 -3.88 -2.83
CA ASN A 163 -7.64 -2.73 -3.42
C ASN A 163 -7.12 -1.74 -2.37
N MET A 164 -7.85 -1.52 -1.27
CA MET A 164 -7.38 -0.69 -0.16
C MET A 164 -6.15 -1.28 0.53
N VAL A 165 -6.11 -2.60 0.72
CA VAL A 165 -4.94 -3.27 1.31
C VAL A 165 -3.72 -3.13 0.39
N PHE A 166 -3.86 -3.45 -0.90
CA PHE A 166 -2.75 -3.27 -1.85
C PHE A 166 -2.28 -1.82 -1.91
N SER A 167 -3.21 -0.87 -1.98
CA SER A 167 -2.90 0.56 -1.98
C SER A 167 -2.16 0.98 -0.71
N SER A 168 -2.53 0.43 0.45
CA SER A 168 -1.86 0.69 1.73
C SER A 168 -0.43 0.15 1.75
N ILE A 169 -0.20 -1.04 1.18
CA ILE A 169 1.15 -1.62 1.04
C ILE A 169 2.00 -0.76 0.10
N TYR A 170 1.50 -0.41 -1.09
CA TYR A 170 2.21 0.45 -2.04
C TYR A 170 2.54 1.81 -1.43
N TYR A 171 1.61 2.39 -0.68
CA TYR A 171 1.83 3.65 0.00
C TYR A 171 2.88 3.54 1.11
N GLY A 172 2.84 2.46 1.90
CA GLY A 172 3.85 2.18 2.91
C GLY A 172 5.25 2.04 2.31
N ILE A 173 5.39 1.26 1.24
CA ILE A 173 6.66 1.12 0.50
C ILE A 173 7.14 2.48 -0.04
N SER A 174 6.24 3.25 -0.67
CA SER A 174 6.57 4.59 -1.17
C SER A 174 7.04 5.55 -0.07
N LEU A 175 6.44 5.45 1.12
CA LEU A 175 6.87 6.22 2.29
C LEU A 175 8.30 5.85 2.69
N HIS A 176 8.63 4.56 2.79
CA HIS A 176 9.98 4.11 3.12
C HIS A 176 11.03 4.59 2.11
N PHE A 177 10.72 4.56 0.81
CA PHE A 177 11.62 5.11 -0.21
C PHE A 177 11.79 6.63 -0.10
N ARG A 178 10.72 7.37 0.22
CA ARG A 178 10.81 8.82 0.40
C ARG A 178 11.63 9.19 1.64
N LEU A 179 11.50 8.43 2.73
CA LEU A 179 12.35 8.59 3.92
C LEU A 179 13.81 8.31 3.60
N LEU A 180 14.09 7.23 2.85
CA LEU A 180 15.44 6.90 2.39
C LEU A 180 16.04 8.01 1.54
N ALA A 181 15.29 8.51 0.56
CA ALA A 181 15.75 9.62 -0.30
C ALA A 181 16.01 10.90 0.51
N SER A 182 15.23 11.16 1.55
CA SER A 182 15.46 12.29 2.46
C SER A 182 16.75 12.10 3.27
N ALA A 183 16.99 10.89 3.78
CA ALA A 183 18.21 10.57 4.52
C ALA A 183 19.47 10.72 3.67
N ILE A 184 19.45 10.26 2.42
CA ILE A 184 20.57 10.40 1.48
C ILE A 184 20.88 11.87 1.20
N ARG A 185 19.85 12.70 1.00
CA ARG A 185 20.05 14.15 0.82
C ARG A 185 20.69 14.81 2.03
N GLU A 186 20.32 14.39 3.25
CA GLU A 186 20.99 14.89 4.47
C GLU A 186 22.45 14.47 4.54
N ILE A 187 22.82 13.29 4.04
CA ILE A 187 24.22 12.87 3.91
C ILE A 187 24.96 13.79 2.92
N ASP A 188 24.37 14.04 1.76
CA ASP A 188 24.96 14.91 0.74
C ASP A 188 25.18 16.34 1.27
N ASP A 189 24.20 16.90 2.00
CA ASP A 189 24.28 18.21 2.64
C ASP A 189 25.45 18.28 3.65
N ILE A 190 25.63 17.23 4.47
CA ILE A 190 26.74 17.14 5.44
C ILE A 190 28.10 17.10 4.71
N PHE A 191 28.20 16.36 3.60
CA PHE A 191 29.45 16.31 2.82
C PHE A 191 29.80 17.66 2.18
N ILE A 192 28.81 18.42 1.72
CA ILE A 192 29.01 19.76 1.18
C ILE A 192 29.50 20.70 2.27
N ASP A 193 28.85 20.70 3.44
CA ASP A 193 29.23 21.55 4.58
C ASP A 193 30.64 21.20 5.10
N LEU A 194 31.00 19.91 5.17
CA LEU A 194 32.34 19.49 5.55
C LEU A 194 33.41 19.96 4.55
N LYS A 195 33.10 19.96 3.25
CA LYS A 195 33.99 20.43 2.19
C LYS A 195 34.21 21.93 2.23
N GLU A 196 33.18 22.71 2.54
CA GLU A 196 33.26 24.17 2.64
C GLU A 196 33.99 24.62 3.92
N ASN A 197 33.84 23.89 5.02
CA ASN A 197 34.47 24.21 6.31
C ASN A 197 35.89 23.63 6.48
N LEU A 198 36.36 22.78 5.57
CA LEU A 198 37.77 22.39 5.53
C LEU A 198 38.60 23.64 5.23
N PRO A 199 39.45 24.11 6.17
CA PRO A 199 40.26 25.29 5.94
C PRO A 199 41.02 25.08 4.65
N GLN A 200 40.89 26.02 3.70
CA GLN A 200 41.82 26.13 2.59
C GLN A 200 43.21 26.11 3.23
N GLU A 201 43.89 24.97 3.11
CA GLU A 201 45.29 24.88 3.46
C GLU A 201 45.96 25.83 2.47
N ASP A 202 46.20 27.06 2.93
CA ASP A 202 46.76 28.13 2.12
C ASP A 202 48.01 27.57 1.47
N ASN A 203 47.96 27.48 0.14
CA ASN A 203 49.06 27.10 -0.72
C ASN A 203 50.18 28.16 -0.62
N ASN A 204 50.84 28.25 0.52
CA ASN A 204 52.21 28.75 0.63
C ASN A 204 53.17 27.60 0.30
N TYR A 205 52.96 26.96 -0.86
CA TYR A 205 54.00 26.14 -1.47
C TYR A 205 54.97 27.11 -2.14
N SER A 206 55.97 27.52 -1.36
CA SER A 206 57.12 28.28 -1.83
C SER A 206 57.69 27.62 -3.09
N GLU A 207 57.78 28.43 -4.13
CA GLU A 207 58.49 28.13 -5.37
C GLU A 207 59.89 27.60 -5.05
N GLY A 208 60.19 26.39 -5.54
CA GLY A 208 61.54 25.84 -5.56
C GLY A 208 61.74 24.62 -4.69
N THR A 209 61.61 23.43 -5.28
CA THR A 209 62.75 22.53 -5.53
C THR A 209 62.33 21.43 -6.50
N LYS A 210 63.19 21.20 -7.49
CA LYS A 210 63.03 20.32 -8.64
C LYS A 210 62.84 18.85 -8.28
N LEU A 211 61.96 18.21 -9.04
CA LEU A 211 62.11 16.93 -9.73
C LEU A 211 62.91 15.81 -9.00
N ALA A 212 62.19 14.87 -8.41
CA ALA A 212 62.61 13.47 -8.40
C ALA A 212 61.36 12.58 -8.48
N SER A 213 61.26 11.86 -9.59
CA SER A 213 60.38 10.74 -9.83
C SER A 213 60.40 9.75 -8.66
N LEU A 214 59.23 9.38 -8.14
CA LEU A 214 59.07 8.07 -7.51
C LEU A 214 57.64 7.58 -7.73
N ASP A 215 57.53 6.66 -8.69
CA ASP A 215 56.50 5.65 -8.75
C ASP A 215 56.35 4.93 -7.41
N SER A 216 55.18 4.29 -7.23
CA SER A 216 54.82 3.39 -6.12
C SER A 216 54.32 4.06 -4.83
N VAL A 217 53.01 4.34 -4.77
CA VAL A 217 52.20 4.01 -3.58
C VAL A 217 50.78 3.60 -4.04
N THR A 218 50.71 2.44 -4.68
CA THR A 218 49.45 1.71 -4.87
C THR A 218 49.40 0.64 -3.79
N GLY A 219 48.86 0.94 -2.62
CA GLY A 219 48.69 -0.09 -1.59
C GLY A 219 48.48 0.41 -0.18
N ALA A 220 47.25 0.85 0.14
CA ALA A 220 46.73 0.81 1.52
C ALA A 220 45.20 1.05 1.56
N TYR A 221 44.43 0.34 0.73
CA TYR A 221 43.03 0.08 1.11
C TYR A 221 43.04 -1.14 2.04
N GLN A 222 43.18 -0.84 3.33
CA GLN A 222 43.05 -1.81 4.39
C GLN A 222 41.60 -2.31 4.39
N ARG A 223 41.39 -3.53 3.88
CA ARG A 223 40.13 -4.28 4.06
C ARG A 223 39.86 -4.34 5.56
N VAL A 224 38.91 -3.53 6.02
CA VAL A 224 38.22 -3.78 7.28
C VAL A 224 37.54 -5.13 7.11
N ALA A 225 38.01 -6.13 7.84
CA ALA A 225 37.39 -7.43 7.89
C ALA A 225 35.95 -7.23 8.40
N LEU A 226 34.99 -7.53 7.54
CA LEU A 226 33.58 -7.61 7.89
C LEU A 226 33.47 -8.74 8.92
N GLU A 227 33.35 -8.37 10.19
CA GLU A 227 33.13 -9.31 11.28
C GLU A 227 31.82 -10.04 11.00
N GLU A 228 31.93 -11.36 10.85
CA GLU A 228 30.84 -12.25 10.50
C GLU A 228 29.82 -12.22 11.65
N VAL A 229 28.74 -11.45 11.46
CA VAL A 229 27.62 -11.37 12.40
C VAL A 229 27.05 -12.77 12.57
N THR A 230 27.32 -13.35 13.75
CA THR A 230 26.82 -14.65 14.14
C THR A 230 25.29 -14.66 14.04
N PRO A 231 24.68 -15.64 13.35
CA PRO A 231 23.23 -15.68 13.20
C PRO A 231 22.59 -15.84 14.57
N LEU A 232 21.80 -14.83 14.97
CA LEU A 232 20.95 -14.87 16.16
C LEU A 232 20.03 -16.11 16.06
N PRO A 233 19.89 -16.92 17.13
CA PRO A 233 19.00 -18.06 17.12
C PRO A 233 17.57 -17.64 16.77
N LYS A 234 17.00 -18.29 15.74
CA LYS A 234 15.58 -18.18 15.37
C LYS A 234 14.74 -18.78 16.48
N ASP A 235 14.41 -17.96 17.47
CA ASP A 235 13.47 -18.32 18.51
C ASP A 235 12.06 -18.31 17.91
N THR A 236 11.61 -19.48 17.46
CA THR A 236 10.29 -19.72 16.88
C THR A 236 9.29 -19.90 18.03
N SER A 237 9.10 -18.83 18.81
CA SER A 237 8.03 -18.80 19.80
C SER A 237 6.75 -18.27 19.17
N PRO A 238 5.59 -18.92 19.36
CA PRO A 238 4.32 -18.44 18.81
C PRO A 238 3.96 -17.10 19.45
N VAL A 239 3.82 -16.07 18.60
CA VAL A 239 3.42 -14.70 18.95
C VAL A 239 2.10 -14.74 19.73
N LYS A 240 2.20 -14.57 21.06
CA LYS A 240 1.05 -14.25 21.91
C LYS A 240 0.70 -12.78 21.64
N PHE A 241 -0.40 -12.56 20.93
CA PHE A 241 -1.04 -11.25 20.81
C PHE A 241 -1.46 -10.77 22.20
N LEU A 242 -0.64 -9.90 22.80
CA LEU A 242 -0.99 -9.20 24.01
C LEU A 242 -0.81 -7.71 23.74
N HIS A 243 -1.92 -6.98 23.86
CA HIS A 243 -1.99 -5.52 23.90
C HIS A 243 -0.94 -5.01 24.89
N LYS A 244 0.23 -4.64 24.38
CA LYS A 244 1.24 -3.92 25.13
C LYS A 244 1.19 -2.48 24.64
N GLU A 245 0.65 -1.61 25.48
CA GLU A 245 0.79 -0.17 25.31
C GLU A 245 2.25 0.13 25.01
N MET A 246 2.49 0.91 23.94
CA MET A 246 3.81 1.44 23.60
C MET A 246 4.24 2.41 24.69
N SER A 247 4.76 1.86 25.79
CA SER A 247 5.78 2.54 26.57
C SER A 247 6.95 2.75 25.63
N VAL A 248 7.15 4.02 25.23
CA VAL A 248 8.36 4.52 24.58
C VAL A 248 9.54 4.21 25.49
N GLY A 249 10.06 3.00 25.36
CA GLY A 249 11.30 2.59 25.99
C GLY A 249 12.41 3.40 25.32
N ALA A 250 12.87 4.43 26.03
CA ALA A 250 14.08 5.14 25.68
C ALA A 250 15.21 4.11 25.57
N TYR A 251 15.58 3.75 24.34
CA TYR A 251 16.82 3.04 24.06
C TYR A 251 17.96 4.01 24.39
N ARG A 252 18.37 3.99 25.67
CA ARG A 252 19.62 4.57 26.13
C ARG A 252 20.73 3.66 25.62
N GLY A 253 21.07 3.81 24.34
CA GLY A 253 22.27 3.20 23.79
C GLY A 253 23.45 3.68 24.63
N GLU A 254 24.20 2.74 25.20
CA GLU A 254 25.52 3.00 25.74
C GLU A 254 26.35 3.63 24.63
N SER A 255 26.49 4.95 24.72
CA SER A 255 27.43 5.74 23.96
C SER A 255 28.81 5.23 24.35
N THR A 256 29.38 4.39 23.49
CA THR A 256 30.82 4.17 23.47
C THR A 256 31.48 5.54 23.32
N ASN A 257 32.44 5.75 24.20
CA ASN A 257 33.07 7.01 24.55
C ASN A 257 33.87 7.57 23.35
N CYS A 258 33.22 8.07 22.30
CA CYS A 258 33.89 8.74 21.18
C CYS A 258 34.10 10.22 21.57
N GLY A 259 35.24 10.48 22.21
CA GLY A 259 35.63 11.82 22.63
C GLY A 259 35.77 12.78 21.45
N LYS A 260 34.95 13.84 21.45
CA LYS A 260 35.14 15.15 20.78
C LYS A 260 35.44 15.21 19.26
N ARG A 261 35.37 14.11 18.50
CA ARG A 261 35.43 14.18 17.02
C ARG A 261 34.05 14.03 16.40
N THR A 262 33.54 15.12 15.82
CA THR A 262 32.33 15.18 14.98
C THR A 262 32.33 14.10 13.89
N SER A 263 33.49 13.76 13.33
CA SER A 263 33.63 12.75 12.25
C SER A 263 33.27 11.31 12.64
N CYS A 264 33.26 10.99 13.95
CA CYS A 264 32.94 9.64 14.43
C CYS A 264 31.44 9.33 14.30
N ASN A 265 30.59 10.35 14.47
CA ASN A 265 29.14 10.19 14.35
C ASN A 265 28.67 10.11 12.90
N GLU A 266 29.32 10.82 11.98
CA GLU A 266 28.97 10.83 10.55
C GLU A 266 29.22 9.48 9.88
N THR A 267 30.35 8.82 10.20
CA THR A 267 30.68 7.51 9.63
C THR A 267 29.68 6.44 10.09
N VAL A 268 29.29 6.47 11.37
CA VAL A 268 28.27 5.56 11.93
C VAL A 268 26.91 5.79 11.27
N TYR A 269 26.55 7.06 11.05
CA TYR A 269 25.31 7.44 10.36
C TYR A 269 25.24 6.90 8.92
N ILE A 270 26.32 7.04 8.16
CA ILE A 270 26.41 6.52 6.78
C ILE A 270 26.28 4.99 6.78
N ILE A 271 26.95 4.28 7.70
CA ILE A 271 26.85 2.82 7.82
C ILE A 271 25.40 2.39 8.11
N GLU A 272 24.70 3.07 9.01
CA GLU A 272 23.29 2.78 9.31
C GLU A 272 22.38 3.06 8.10
N CYS A 273 22.64 4.11 7.32
CA CYS A 273 21.91 4.39 6.08
C CYS A 273 22.12 3.30 5.02
N ILE A 274 23.36 2.81 4.86
CA ILE A 274 23.68 1.69 3.95
C ILE A 274 22.98 0.41 4.41
N ASN A 275 23.04 0.09 5.70
CA ASN A 275 22.38 -1.08 6.27
C ASN A 275 20.86 -1.05 6.06
N TYR A 276 20.24 0.12 6.26
CA TYR A 276 18.81 0.31 5.99
C TYR A 276 18.48 0.11 4.51
N HIS A 277 19.27 0.68 3.59
CA HIS A 277 19.10 0.48 2.14
C HIS A 277 19.22 -1.00 1.74
N GLN A 278 20.21 -1.72 2.29
CA GLN A 278 20.40 -3.14 2.03
C GLN A 278 19.24 -4.00 2.57
N ARG A 279 18.65 -3.63 3.70
CA ARG A 279 17.47 -4.33 4.25
C ARG A 279 16.21 -4.08 3.43
N LEU A 280 16.02 -2.87 2.91
CA LEU A 280 14.86 -2.53 2.08
C LEU A 280 14.84 -3.32 0.75
N LEU A 281 16.02 -3.76 0.27
CA LEU A 281 16.18 -4.52 -0.98
C LEU A 281 16.12 -6.05 -0.83
N LYS A 282 16.10 -6.58 0.41
CA LYS A 282 16.00 -8.02 0.68
C LYS A 282 14.55 -8.44 0.79
#